data_AF-A0A7A6NDU0-F1
#
_entry.id   AF-A0A7A6NDU0-F1
#
_cell.length_a   1.000
_cell.length_b   1.000
_cell.length_c   1.000
_cell.angle_alpha   90.00
_cell.angle_beta   90.00
_cell.angle_gamma   90.00
#
_symmetry.space_group_name_H-M   'P 1'
#
loop_
_entity.id
_entity.type
_entity.pdbx_description
1 polymer ?
#
loop_
_entity_poly.entity_id
_entity_poly.type
_entity_poly.pdbx_seq_one_letter_code
_entity_poly.pdbx_strand_id
1 'polypeptide(L)'
;DILITDYSSIAFDFFVMNRPVIYYAYDIEQYNNERGLYFPLNELPGTVCFNDVELLNTLSGYLRNEIYFDASKGIDKFCKNDDGSVCGKVIEWFFFEEKSILLNKNKNKNILFYIGPFIPNGILSSWLNLISVIDRDKYNISLVVDPKSIHGFQERFEQFKRVSPDIQVIGTCGNMLYNIEEKWLNDKLNNQFTLASKEMYDILDHAYQREFLRLFGYSHIDHLIHFEGYNQSWVIRFANAPKDTVRNKIIFQHNDKLSEWRERFPYLRVVFDFYKSYNKIVSVSEKTMELNRDNLSEFFNIEHDKFIYCDNVQNPDEVIKKSDDIDTSGFIFENDKIYFITLGRLSVEKDQQKLINAFCRLQKLYPNIELLILGDGPLKIDLQRQIITLGLEKSVHLLGRISNPFPLLKRADCFVLSSNHEGQPMVLFEAMILDKPIISTDITGSRSALEGRSGVLVENSVDGLFNGMRDFILGRLEFKHFDIESYQKNALSMFYEKCLH
;
A
#
# COMPACT_ATOMS: atom_id res chain seq x y z
N ASP A 1 -34.22 35.48 7.49
CA ASP A 1 -33.28 34.89 8.47
C ASP A 1 -31.91 34.74 7.85
N ILE A 2 -30.87 35.22 8.53
CA ILE A 2 -29.47 35.20 8.10
C ILE A 2 -28.68 34.58 9.25
N LEU A 3 -27.84 33.58 8.96
CA LEU A 3 -26.92 33.01 9.94
C LEU A 3 -25.61 33.79 9.92
N ILE A 4 -25.18 34.26 11.08
CA ILE A 4 -23.81 34.74 11.31
C ILE A 4 -23.14 33.70 12.18
N THR A 5 -22.05 33.11 11.70
CA THR A 5 -21.30 32.08 12.40
C THR A 5 -19.81 32.26 12.15
N ASP A 6 -18.97 31.63 12.95
CA ASP A 6 -17.51 31.67 12.84
C ASP A 6 -17.01 30.50 11.98
N TYR A 7 -16.60 29.40 12.64
CA TYR A 7 -16.10 28.16 12.05
C TYR A 7 -17.02 26.98 12.37
N SER A 8 -18.22 27.25 12.90
CA SER A 8 -19.14 26.22 13.38
C SER A 8 -19.83 25.47 12.25
N SER A 9 -20.05 24.16 12.46
CA SER A 9 -20.74 23.27 11.54
C SER A 9 -22.23 23.59 11.37
N ILE A 10 -22.80 24.49 12.18
CA ILE A 10 -24.20 24.92 12.06
C ILE A 10 -24.56 25.47 10.68
N ALA A 11 -23.56 25.92 9.91
CA ALA A 11 -23.76 26.33 8.52
C ALA A 11 -24.35 25.21 7.64
N PHE A 12 -23.98 23.94 7.87
CA PHE A 12 -24.50 22.81 7.10
C PHE A 12 -26.01 22.62 7.30
N ASP A 13 -26.49 22.75 8.54
CA ASP A 13 -27.92 22.71 8.85
C ASP A 13 -28.67 23.89 8.18
N PHE A 14 -28.00 25.04 8.05
CA PHE A 14 -28.55 26.22 7.39
C PHE A 14 -28.59 26.12 5.86
N PHE A 15 -27.66 25.36 5.26
CA PHE A 15 -27.65 25.11 3.81
C PHE A 15 -28.94 24.42 3.35
N VAL A 16 -29.46 23.46 4.12
CA VAL A 16 -30.71 22.74 3.80
C VAL A 16 -31.89 23.70 3.67
N MET A 17 -31.88 24.81 4.41
CA MET A 17 -32.92 25.85 4.31
C MET A 17 -32.70 26.82 3.14
N ASN A 18 -31.58 26.72 2.42
CA ASN A 18 -31.12 27.66 1.39
C ASN A 18 -31.19 29.13 1.85
N ARG A 19 -30.68 29.40 3.07
CA ARG A 19 -30.70 30.74 3.68
C ARG A 19 -29.29 31.33 3.80
N PRO A 20 -29.13 32.67 3.68
CA PRO A 20 -27.82 33.31 3.74
C PRO A 20 -26.99 32.95 4.97
N VAL A 21 -25.71 32.67 4.72
CA VAL A 21 -24.69 32.43 5.74
C VAL A 21 -23.56 33.45 5.59
N ILE A 22 -23.19 34.08 6.70
CA ILE A 22 -22.02 34.96 6.82
C ILE A 22 -21.04 34.33 7.81
N TYR A 23 -19.82 34.06 7.35
CA TYR A 23 -18.72 33.57 8.17
C TYR A 23 -17.92 34.74 8.72
N TYR A 24 -18.11 35.07 9.99
CA TYR A 24 -17.35 36.12 10.68
C TYR A 24 -16.08 35.53 11.28
N ALA A 25 -15.01 35.50 10.48
CA ALA A 25 -13.74 34.84 10.78
C ALA A 25 -12.63 35.87 11.07
N TYR A 26 -12.85 36.73 12.07
CA TYR A 26 -11.95 37.84 12.40
C TYR A 26 -10.55 37.40 12.87
N ASP A 27 -10.40 36.15 13.29
CA ASP A 27 -9.18 35.55 13.84
C ASP A 27 -8.69 34.33 13.03
N ILE A 28 -9.01 34.26 11.72
CA ILE A 28 -8.77 33.07 10.88
C ILE A 28 -7.33 32.58 10.90
N GLU A 29 -6.34 33.49 10.93
CA GLU A 29 -4.93 33.12 10.99
C GLU A 29 -4.58 32.44 12.31
N GLN A 30 -5.06 32.98 13.43
CA GLN A 30 -4.85 32.39 14.75
C GLN A 30 -5.57 31.04 14.84
N TYR A 31 -6.84 30.97 14.43
CA TYR A 31 -7.63 29.75 14.47
C TYR A 31 -6.99 28.64 13.65
N ASN A 32 -6.54 28.94 12.43
CA ASN A 32 -5.92 27.97 11.55
C ASN A 32 -4.57 27.48 12.09
N ASN A 33 -3.79 28.33 12.77
CA ASN A 33 -2.54 27.94 13.41
C ASN A 33 -2.74 27.04 14.64
N GLU A 34 -3.78 27.29 15.44
CA GLU A 34 -4.04 26.54 16.68
C GLU A 34 -4.81 25.24 16.45
N ARG A 35 -5.82 25.28 15.57
CA ARG A 35 -6.77 24.17 15.36
C ARG A 35 -6.76 23.60 13.94
N GLY A 36 -6.46 24.44 12.96
CA GLY A 36 -6.63 24.12 11.54
C GLY A 36 -8.10 24.16 11.10
N LEU A 37 -8.31 24.11 9.79
CA LEU A 37 -9.64 24.01 9.18
C LEU A 37 -9.79 22.70 8.43
N TYR A 38 -10.99 22.11 8.46
CA TYR A 38 -11.32 20.94 7.65
C TYR A 38 -11.32 21.24 6.15
N PHE A 39 -11.77 22.46 5.80
CA PHE A 39 -11.79 23.01 4.46
C PHE A 39 -11.63 24.53 4.55
N PRO A 40 -11.03 25.17 3.54
CA PRO A 40 -11.06 26.62 3.41
C PRO A 40 -12.50 27.17 3.46
N LEU A 41 -12.76 28.21 4.25
CA LEU A 41 -14.11 28.77 4.40
C LEU A 41 -14.70 29.31 3.08
N ASN A 42 -13.84 29.69 2.14
CA ASN A 42 -14.26 30.15 0.81
C ASN A 42 -14.78 29.01 -0.10
N GLU A 43 -14.63 27.75 0.29
CA GLU A 43 -15.25 26.60 -0.40
C GLU A 43 -16.70 26.37 0.04
N LEU A 44 -17.14 27.00 1.13
CA LEU A 44 -18.50 26.85 1.64
C LEU A 44 -19.42 27.94 1.06
N PRO A 45 -20.71 27.64 0.82
CA PRO A 45 -21.69 28.66 0.47
C PRO A 45 -21.78 29.74 1.56
N GLY A 46 -21.55 31.00 1.16
CA GLY A 46 -21.68 32.15 2.05
C GLY A 46 -20.60 33.19 1.77
N THR A 47 -20.63 34.25 2.58
CA THR A 47 -19.64 35.33 2.50
C THR A 47 -18.74 35.25 3.73
N VAL A 48 -17.42 35.25 3.53
CA VAL A 48 -16.44 35.34 4.62
C VAL A 48 -16.11 36.81 4.88
N CYS A 49 -16.22 37.23 6.14
CA CYS A 49 -15.92 38.58 6.61
C CYS A 49 -14.85 38.51 7.69
N PHE A 50 -13.81 39.32 7.56
CA PHE A 50 -12.66 39.35 8.48
C PHE A 50 -12.70 40.51 9.48
N ASN A 51 -13.65 41.42 9.32
CA ASN A 51 -13.84 42.57 10.21
C ASN A 51 -15.31 43.00 10.26
N ASP A 52 -15.62 43.87 11.21
CA ASP A 52 -16.94 44.42 11.47
C ASP A 52 -17.51 45.21 10.28
N VAL A 53 -16.67 45.95 9.54
CA VAL A 53 -17.08 46.70 8.35
C VAL A 53 -17.58 45.77 7.25
N GLU A 54 -16.84 44.71 6.93
CA GLU A 54 -17.24 43.69 5.95
C GLU A 54 -18.52 42.98 6.38
N LEU A 55 -18.63 42.65 7.66
CA LEU A 55 -19.82 42.01 8.24
C LEU A 55 -21.06 42.89 8.08
N LEU A 56 -20.97 44.17 8.48
CA LEU A 56 -22.08 45.13 8.41
C LEU A 56 -22.50 45.42 6.96
N ASN A 57 -21.53 45.54 6.04
CA ASN A 57 -21.80 45.72 4.62
C ASN A 57 -22.52 44.52 4.03
N THR A 58 -22.04 43.30 4.31
CA THR A 58 -22.64 42.06 3.83
C THR A 58 -24.05 41.88 4.39
N LEU A 59 -24.24 42.12 5.70
CA LEU A 59 -25.54 42.04 6.35
C LEU A 59 -26.53 43.06 5.74
N SER A 60 -26.09 44.29 5.53
CA SER A 60 -26.90 45.33 4.89
C SER A 60 -27.29 44.95 3.46
N GLY A 61 -26.35 44.37 2.70
CA GLY A 61 -26.60 43.88 1.35
C GLY A 61 -27.68 42.80 1.31
N TYR A 62 -27.64 41.81 2.21
CA TYR A 62 -28.71 40.82 2.32
C TYR A 62 -30.05 41.44 2.75
N LEU A 63 -30.06 42.35 3.73
CA LEU A 63 -31.28 43.03 4.18
C LEU A 63 -31.93 43.91 3.09
N ARG A 64 -31.12 44.43 2.16
CA ARG A 64 -31.58 45.22 1.00
C ARG A 64 -31.85 44.39 -0.25
N ASN A 65 -31.66 43.06 -0.19
CA ASN A 65 -31.73 42.15 -1.34
C ASN A 65 -30.72 42.49 -2.47
N GLU A 66 -29.56 43.05 -2.13
CA GLU A 66 -28.46 43.37 -3.05
C GLU A 66 -27.53 42.17 -3.28
N ILE A 67 -27.56 41.17 -2.40
CA ILE A 67 -26.72 39.97 -2.45
C ILE A 67 -27.62 38.74 -2.59
N TYR A 68 -27.31 37.89 -3.58
CA TYR A 68 -27.96 36.60 -3.77
C TYR A 68 -27.14 35.49 -3.10
N PHE A 69 -27.84 34.59 -2.39
CA PHE A 69 -27.24 33.42 -1.78
C PHE A 69 -27.75 32.15 -2.46
N ASP A 70 -26.83 31.21 -2.72
CA ASP A 70 -27.14 29.92 -3.30
C ASP A 70 -26.42 28.80 -2.54
N ALA A 71 -27.17 28.01 -1.78
CA ALA A 71 -26.64 26.85 -1.09
C ALA A 71 -26.54 25.61 -1.98
N SER A 72 -26.99 25.63 -3.25
CA SER A 72 -27.14 24.41 -4.06
C SER A 72 -25.88 23.57 -4.11
N LYS A 73 -24.70 24.20 -4.23
CA LYS A 73 -23.40 23.50 -4.19
C LYS A 73 -23.10 22.85 -2.83
N GLY A 74 -23.43 23.54 -1.74
CA GLY A 74 -23.25 22.99 -0.39
C GLY A 74 -24.24 21.88 -0.09
N ILE A 75 -25.50 22.02 -0.53
CA ILE A 75 -26.53 20.98 -0.40
C ILE A 75 -26.09 19.73 -1.15
N ASP A 76 -25.69 19.85 -2.42
CA ASP A 76 -25.27 18.70 -3.23
C ASP A 76 -24.01 18.02 -2.67
N LYS A 77 -23.09 18.80 -2.09
CA LYS A 77 -21.85 18.26 -1.50
C LYS A 77 -22.06 17.62 -0.12
N PHE A 78 -22.84 18.25 0.76
CA PHE A 78 -22.87 17.91 2.19
C PHE A 78 -24.22 17.37 2.68
N CYS A 79 -25.33 17.76 2.03
CA CYS A 79 -26.69 17.47 2.48
C CYS A 79 -27.48 16.63 1.48
N LYS A 80 -26.81 15.96 0.53
CA LYS A 80 -27.44 15.25 -0.60
C LYS A 80 -28.48 14.20 -0.20
N ASN A 81 -28.29 13.58 0.98
CA ASN A 81 -29.17 12.53 1.49
C ASN A 81 -30.19 13.07 2.52
N ASP A 82 -30.16 14.37 2.82
CA ASP A 82 -31.11 14.99 3.74
C ASP A 82 -32.44 15.22 3.01
N ASP A 83 -33.52 14.74 3.60
CA ASP A 83 -34.89 14.92 3.11
C ASP A 83 -35.77 15.72 4.08
N GLY A 84 -35.15 16.38 5.06
CA GLY A 84 -35.82 17.18 6.09
C GLY A 84 -36.49 16.35 7.20
N SER A 85 -36.41 15.02 7.14
CA SER A 85 -37.03 14.12 8.13
C SER A 85 -36.02 13.34 8.99
N VAL A 86 -34.72 13.62 8.81
CA VAL A 86 -33.61 12.88 9.43
C VAL A 86 -33.71 12.83 10.96
N CYS A 87 -34.12 13.91 11.63
CA CYS A 87 -34.27 13.91 13.09
C CYS A 87 -35.33 12.90 13.57
N GLY A 88 -36.49 12.84 12.91
CA GLY A 88 -37.54 11.87 13.26
C GLY A 88 -37.05 10.43 13.06
N LYS A 89 -36.37 10.19 11.93
CA LYS A 89 -35.71 8.93 11.61
C LYS A 89 -34.68 8.48 12.64
N VAL A 90 -33.85 9.39 13.14
CA VAL A 90 -32.85 9.10 14.19
C VAL A 90 -33.53 8.79 15.52
N ILE A 91 -34.61 9.49 15.88
CA ILE A 91 -35.40 9.21 17.08
C ILE A 91 -36.01 7.80 17.00
N GLU A 92 -36.61 7.46 15.86
CA GLU A 92 -37.17 6.13 15.60
C GLU A 92 -36.11 5.03 15.74
N TRP A 93 -34.95 5.21 15.10
CA TRP A 93 -33.83 4.28 15.18
C TRP A 93 -33.26 4.15 16.61
N PHE A 94 -33.02 5.27 17.30
CA PHE A 94 -32.33 5.28 18.58
C PHE A 94 -33.19 4.76 19.73
N PHE A 95 -34.47 5.15 19.78
CA PHE A 95 -35.36 4.77 20.88
C PHE A 95 -36.15 3.49 20.61
N PHE A 96 -36.37 3.11 19.35
CA PHE A 96 -37.23 1.98 19.00
C PHE A 96 -36.55 0.92 18.13
N GLU A 97 -35.23 1.06 17.89
CA GLU A 97 -34.43 0.11 17.10
C GLU A 97 -34.95 -0.14 15.68
N GLU A 98 -35.67 0.82 15.09
CA GLU A 98 -36.17 0.78 13.70
C GLU A 98 -34.99 0.84 12.71
N LYS A 99 -34.59 -0.33 12.18
CA LYS A 99 -33.48 -0.47 11.21
C LYS A 99 -33.90 -0.25 9.75
N SER A 100 -35.19 -0.11 9.48
CA SER A 100 -35.78 0.09 8.14
C SER A 100 -35.39 1.42 7.50
N ILE A 101 -34.84 2.34 8.30
CA ILE A 101 -34.56 3.74 8.00
C ILE A 101 -33.17 3.95 7.34
N LEU A 102 -32.35 2.89 7.27
CA LEU A 102 -31.01 2.95 6.70
C LEU A 102 -31.05 3.10 5.17
N LEU A 103 -30.30 4.08 4.67
CA LEU A 103 -30.26 4.51 3.26
C LEU A 103 -29.99 3.35 2.27
N ASN A 104 -30.51 3.51 1.05
CA ASN A 104 -30.38 2.59 -0.07
C ASN A 104 -28.93 2.11 -0.27
N LYS A 105 -28.79 0.79 -0.43
CA LYS A 105 -27.52 0.15 -0.81
C LYS A 105 -27.05 0.71 -2.14
N ASN A 106 -25.85 1.26 -2.17
CA ASN A 106 -25.14 1.52 -3.41
C ASN A 106 -25.04 0.20 -4.21
N LYS A 107 -25.21 0.24 -5.53
CA LYS A 107 -25.11 -0.99 -6.37
C LYS A 107 -23.69 -1.54 -6.39
N ASN A 108 -22.71 -0.67 -6.18
CA ASN A 108 -21.30 -1.01 -6.18
C ASN A 108 -20.94 -1.75 -4.89
N LYS A 109 -20.05 -2.74 -5.02
CA LYS A 109 -19.52 -3.48 -3.87
C LYS A 109 -18.47 -2.64 -3.15
N ASN A 110 -18.47 -2.69 -1.83
CA ASN A 110 -17.52 -1.92 -1.01
C ASN A 110 -16.27 -2.76 -0.70
N ILE A 111 -15.09 -2.24 -1.03
CA ILE A 111 -13.80 -2.82 -0.67
C ILE A 111 -13.09 -1.91 0.32
N LEU A 112 -12.76 -2.44 1.50
CA LEU A 112 -11.95 -1.76 2.50
C LEU A 112 -10.54 -2.34 2.52
N PHE A 113 -9.54 -1.51 2.20
CA PHE A 113 -8.13 -1.89 2.28
C PHE A 113 -7.46 -1.40 3.57
N TYR A 114 -6.54 -2.21 4.09
CA TYR A 114 -5.44 -1.76 4.94
C TYR A 114 -4.12 -2.20 4.32
N ILE A 115 -3.19 -1.27 4.10
CA ILE A 115 -1.91 -1.55 3.41
C ILE A 115 -0.67 -1.29 4.27
N GLY A 116 -0.87 -0.98 5.56
CA GLY A 116 0.23 -0.58 6.42
C GLY A 116 0.61 0.91 6.29
N PRO A 117 1.82 1.29 6.71
CA PRO A 117 2.20 2.68 6.87
C PRO A 117 2.88 3.28 5.62
N PHE A 118 2.56 2.80 4.40
CA PHE A 118 3.14 3.32 3.15
C PHE A 118 4.67 3.25 3.07
N ILE A 119 5.26 2.15 3.54
CA ILE A 119 6.70 1.90 3.37
C ILE A 119 6.96 1.66 1.87
N PRO A 120 7.90 2.38 1.23
CA PRO A 120 8.24 2.16 -0.17
C PRO A 120 8.98 0.84 -0.37
N ASN A 121 8.19 -0.21 -0.57
CA ASN A 121 8.62 -1.58 -0.82
C ASN A 121 7.70 -2.22 -1.88
N GLY A 122 7.96 -3.49 -2.21
CA GLY A 122 7.17 -4.22 -3.22
C GLY A 122 5.68 -4.34 -2.89
N ILE A 123 5.30 -4.37 -1.61
CA ILE A 123 3.89 -4.46 -1.17
C ILE A 123 3.13 -3.20 -1.58
N LEU A 124 3.69 -2.02 -1.29
CA LEU A 124 3.08 -0.75 -1.68
C LEU A 124 3.00 -0.63 -3.21
N SER A 125 4.08 -0.97 -3.93
CA SER A 125 4.08 -0.94 -5.39
C SER A 125 3.00 -1.85 -5.99
N SER A 126 2.87 -3.09 -5.48
CA SER A 126 1.82 -4.02 -5.89
C SER A 126 0.42 -3.45 -5.64
N TRP A 127 0.18 -2.84 -4.47
CA TRP A 127 -1.11 -2.21 -4.18
C TRP A 127 -1.43 -1.03 -5.10
N LEU A 128 -0.45 -0.16 -5.37
CA LEU A 128 -0.61 0.98 -6.27
C LEU A 128 -0.90 0.53 -7.72
N ASN A 129 -0.28 -0.56 -8.17
CA ASN A 129 -0.56 -1.13 -9.48
C ASN A 129 -1.96 -1.76 -9.56
N LEU A 130 -2.40 -2.42 -8.50
CA LEU A 130 -3.74 -2.99 -8.44
C LEU A 130 -4.80 -1.87 -8.45
N ILE A 131 -4.61 -0.84 -7.62
CA ILE A 131 -5.63 0.17 -7.41
C ILE A 131 -5.84 1.09 -8.61
N SER A 132 -4.85 1.20 -9.51
CA SER A 132 -4.92 1.99 -10.75
C SER A 132 -5.78 1.32 -11.83
N VAL A 133 -6.02 0.01 -11.75
CA VAL A 133 -6.77 -0.75 -12.77
C VAL A 133 -8.10 -1.33 -12.27
N ILE A 134 -8.39 -1.23 -10.96
CA ILE A 134 -9.67 -1.71 -10.42
C ILE A 134 -10.85 -0.93 -11.01
N ASP A 135 -11.82 -1.64 -11.56
CA ASP A 135 -13.11 -1.15 -12.06
C ASP A 135 -13.89 -0.36 -10.99
N ARG A 136 -13.83 0.97 -11.09
CA ARG A 136 -14.52 1.92 -10.20
C ARG A 136 -16.03 1.99 -10.43
N ASP A 137 -16.51 1.54 -11.58
CA ASP A 137 -17.95 1.49 -11.86
C ASP A 137 -18.63 0.35 -11.09
N LYS A 138 -17.87 -0.66 -10.67
CA LYS A 138 -18.38 -1.80 -9.88
C LYS A 138 -18.00 -1.77 -8.40
N TYR A 139 -16.89 -1.13 -8.05
CA TYR A 139 -16.34 -1.19 -6.70
C TYR A 139 -16.07 0.19 -6.12
N ASN A 140 -16.63 0.45 -4.94
CA ASN A 140 -16.25 1.59 -4.11
C ASN A 140 -15.04 1.20 -3.28
N ILE A 141 -13.96 1.99 -3.34
CA ILE A 141 -12.73 1.70 -2.61
C ILE A 141 -12.55 2.67 -1.46
N SER A 142 -12.45 2.10 -0.26
CA SER A 142 -12.03 2.81 0.94
C SER A 142 -10.69 2.27 1.41
N LEU A 143 -9.86 3.16 1.94
CA LEU A 143 -8.56 2.84 2.51
C LEU A 143 -8.52 3.33 3.96
N VAL A 144 -8.22 2.44 4.90
CA VAL A 144 -7.95 2.85 6.28
C VAL A 144 -6.45 3.07 6.50
N VAL A 145 -6.10 4.18 7.13
CA VAL A 145 -4.72 4.59 7.39
C VAL A 145 -4.54 4.98 8.85
N ASP A 146 -3.32 4.82 9.36
CA ASP A 146 -2.91 5.35 10.67
C ASP A 146 -2.10 6.63 10.46
N PRO A 147 -2.69 7.84 10.60
CA PRO A 147 -2.02 9.09 10.22
C PRO A 147 -0.68 9.31 10.93
N LYS A 148 -0.59 8.92 12.21
CA LYS A 148 0.64 9.00 13.02
C LYS A 148 1.80 8.19 12.43
N SER A 149 1.51 7.09 11.73
CA SER A 149 2.52 6.22 11.14
C SER A 149 3.06 6.71 9.79
N ILE A 150 2.37 7.71 9.21
CA ILE A 150 2.67 8.28 7.88
C ILE A 150 3.27 9.68 8.04
N HIS A 151 2.55 10.60 8.71
CA HIS A 151 2.90 12.02 8.78
C HIS A 151 4.27 12.28 9.44
N GLY A 152 4.70 11.42 10.36
CA GLY A 152 6.01 11.52 11.00
C GLY A 152 7.20 11.16 10.10
N PHE A 153 6.96 10.64 8.89
CA PHE A 153 8.01 10.17 7.99
C PHE A 153 7.79 10.72 6.58
N GLN A 154 8.63 11.68 6.18
CA GLN A 154 8.50 12.37 4.88
C GLN A 154 8.32 11.39 3.71
N GLU A 155 9.14 10.35 3.66
CA GLU A 155 9.10 9.36 2.60
C GLU A 155 7.76 8.62 2.51
N ARG A 156 7.16 8.25 3.64
CA ARG A 156 5.85 7.59 3.70
C ARG A 156 4.73 8.55 3.29
N PHE A 157 4.86 9.81 3.70
CA PHE A 157 3.92 10.86 3.31
C PHE A 157 3.94 11.13 1.81
N GLU A 158 5.11 11.19 1.18
CA GLU A 158 5.21 11.31 -0.29
C GLU A 158 4.59 10.11 -1.00
N GLN A 159 4.72 8.90 -0.46
CA GLN A 159 4.02 7.73 -1.00
C GLN A 159 2.50 7.82 -0.84
N PHE A 160 2.02 8.28 0.31
CA PHE A 160 0.58 8.47 0.56
C PHE A 160 -0.04 9.48 -0.42
N LYS A 161 0.68 10.53 -0.81
CA LYS A 161 0.20 11.49 -1.83
C LYS A 161 -0.05 10.88 -3.21
N ARG A 162 0.49 9.68 -3.49
CA ARG A 162 0.24 8.95 -4.73
C ARG A 162 -1.11 8.22 -4.73
N VAL A 163 -1.79 8.14 -3.59
CA VAL A 163 -3.15 7.60 -3.50
C VAL A 163 -4.08 8.48 -4.32
N SER A 164 -4.84 7.87 -5.20
CA SER A 164 -5.76 8.57 -6.08
C SER A 164 -6.87 9.26 -5.26
N PRO A 165 -7.24 10.52 -5.59
CA PRO A 165 -8.18 11.31 -4.78
C PRO A 165 -9.62 10.78 -4.80
N ASP A 166 -9.96 9.87 -5.70
CA ASP A 166 -11.25 9.15 -5.74
C ASP A 166 -11.38 8.06 -4.67
N ILE A 167 -10.27 7.66 -4.03
CA ILE A 167 -10.29 6.67 -2.95
C ILE A 167 -10.69 7.35 -1.65
N GLN A 168 -11.70 6.80 -0.99
CA GLN A 168 -12.12 7.30 0.32
C GLN A 168 -11.08 6.91 1.38
N VAL A 169 -10.39 7.87 1.97
CA VAL A 169 -9.43 7.62 3.04
C VAL A 169 -10.09 7.79 4.42
N ILE A 170 -9.98 6.76 5.25
CA ILE A 170 -10.42 6.76 6.65
C ILE A 170 -9.18 6.81 7.53
N GLY A 171 -8.90 7.97 8.14
CA GLY A 171 -7.81 8.11 9.11
C GLY A 171 -8.23 7.65 10.50
N THR A 172 -7.46 6.77 11.14
CA THR A 172 -7.73 6.42 12.53
C THR A 172 -7.45 7.58 13.47
N CYS A 173 -8.28 7.69 14.52
CA CYS A 173 -8.16 8.70 15.56
C CYS A 173 -8.17 8.07 16.95
N GLY A 174 -7.37 8.66 17.83
CA GLY A 174 -7.21 8.20 19.21
C GLY A 174 -6.48 6.86 19.33
N ASN A 175 -6.58 6.25 20.51
CA ASN A 175 -6.12 4.90 20.78
C ASN A 175 -7.35 3.99 20.94
N MET A 176 -7.16 2.69 20.73
CA MET A 176 -8.17 1.69 21.04
C MET A 176 -8.56 1.75 22.53
N LEU A 177 -9.86 1.70 22.81
CA LEU A 177 -10.40 1.79 24.15
C LEU A 177 -10.46 0.41 24.80
N TYR A 178 -9.73 0.27 25.90
CA TYR A 178 -9.69 -0.94 26.72
C TYR A 178 -10.17 -0.65 28.15
N ASN A 179 -10.87 -1.61 28.76
CA ASN A 179 -10.92 -1.70 30.21
C ASN A 179 -9.57 -2.24 30.76
N ILE A 180 -9.41 -2.30 32.09
CA ILE A 180 -8.14 -2.70 32.72
C ILE A 180 -7.75 -4.15 32.36
N GLU A 181 -8.72 -5.07 32.34
CA GLU A 181 -8.50 -6.48 32.02
C GLU A 181 -8.12 -6.66 30.55
N GLU A 182 -8.87 -6.06 29.63
CA GLU A 182 -8.57 -6.08 28.20
C GLU A 182 -7.19 -5.47 27.92
N LYS A 183 -6.83 -4.37 28.60
CA LYS A 183 -5.50 -3.75 28.46
C LYS A 183 -4.39 -4.70 28.90
N TRP A 184 -4.56 -5.33 30.06
CA TRP A 184 -3.59 -6.29 30.58
C TRP A 184 -3.44 -7.49 29.65
N LEU A 185 -4.54 -8.03 29.12
CA LEU A 185 -4.52 -9.13 28.15
C LEU A 185 -3.84 -8.73 26.84
N ASN A 186 -4.13 -7.53 26.32
CA ASN A 186 -3.51 -7.05 25.08
C ASN A 186 -1.99 -6.85 25.27
N ASP A 187 -1.57 -6.31 26.41
CA ASP A 187 -0.14 -6.17 26.73
C ASP A 187 0.53 -7.54 26.91
N LYS A 188 -0.15 -8.49 27.55
CA LYS A 188 0.32 -9.87 27.68
C LYS A 188 0.48 -10.53 26.32
N LEU A 189 -0.51 -10.42 25.43
CA LEU A 189 -0.45 -10.95 24.07
C LEU A 189 0.71 -10.33 23.28
N ASN A 190 0.93 -9.02 23.38
CA ASN A 190 2.02 -8.32 22.71
C ASN A 190 3.41 -8.74 23.23
N ASN A 191 3.53 -9.06 24.51
CA ASN A 191 4.80 -9.43 25.11
C ASN A 191 5.11 -10.93 25.02
N GLN A 192 4.09 -11.79 25.10
CA GLN A 192 4.23 -13.25 25.18
C GLN A 192 3.86 -13.96 23.87
N PHE A 193 3.27 -13.24 22.91
CA PHE A 193 2.78 -13.77 21.64
C PHE A 193 1.78 -14.94 21.76
N THR A 194 1.15 -15.08 22.93
CA THR A 194 0.11 -16.07 23.21
C THR A 194 -0.68 -15.65 24.45
N LEU A 195 -1.91 -16.15 24.57
CA LEU A 195 -2.66 -16.15 25.83
C LEU A 195 -2.83 -17.59 26.33
N ALA A 196 -3.21 -17.73 27.60
CA ALA A 196 -3.20 -19.03 28.28
C ALA A 196 -4.47 -19.85 28.05
N SER A 197 -5.58 -19.21 27.68
CA SER A 197 -6.86 -19.88 27.52
C SER A 197 -7.72 -19.20 26.45
N LYS A 198 -8.74 -19.91 25.97
CA LYS A 198 -9.69 -19.38 24.98
C LYS A 198 -10.47 -18.19 25.52
N GLU A 199 -10.86 -18.22 26.79
CA GLU A 199 -11.63 -17.15 27.44
C GLU A 199 -10.86 -15.83 27.44
N MET A 200 -9.53 -15.88 27.60
CA MET A 200 -8.66 -14.70 27.47
C MET A 200 -8.68 -14.12 26.05
N TYR A 201 -8.69 -14.99 25.02
CA TYR A 201 -8.85 -14.54 23.64
C TYR A 201 -10.24 -13.96 23.42
N ASP A 202 -11.30 -14.62 23.91
CA ASP A 202 -12.67 -14.16 23.76
C ASP A 202 -12.83 -12.73 24.32
N ILE A 203 -12.26 -12.41 25.51
CA ILE A 203 -12.31 -11.04 26.07
C ILE A 203 -11.65 -10.02 25.14
N LEU A 204 -10.47 -10.31 24.60
CA LEU A 204 -9.80 -9.42 23.65
C LEU A 204 -10.56 -9.28 22.34
N ASP A 205 -11.11 -10.38 21.84
CA ASP A 205 -11.86 -10.41 20.59
C ASP A 205 -13.07 -9.47 20.66
N HIS A 206 -13.76 -9.41 21.80
CA HIS A 206 -14.84 -8.45 22.04
C HIS A 206 -14.32 -6.99 22.05
N ALA A 207 -13.15 -6.75 22.64
CA ALA A 207 -12.53 -5.43 22.60
C ALA A 207 -12.21 -5.00 21.16
N TYR A 208 -11.58 -5.89 20.37
CA TYR A 208 -11.23 -5.64 18.96
C TYR A 208 -12.45 -5.48 18.06
N GLN A 209 -13.53 -6.24 18.31
CA GLN A 209 -14.81 -6.06 17.62
C GLN A 209 -15.41 -4.68 17.92
N ARG A 210 -15.38 -4.25 19.19
CA ARG A 210 -15.85 -2.92 19.60
C ARG A 210 -15.04 -1.80 18.94
N GLU A 211 -13.72 -1.97 18.83
CA GLU A 211 -12.86 -1.03 18.12
C GLU A 211 -13.15 -1.00 16.61
N PHE A 212 -13.40 -2.16 15.99
CA PHE A 212 -13.83 -2.21 14.59
C PHE A 212 -15.11 -1.40 14.38
N LEU A 213 -16.12 -1.61 15.21
CA LEU A 213 -17.38 -0.86 15.17
C LEU A 213 -17.17 0.64 15.45
N ARG A 214 -16.24 1.01 16.33
CA ARG A 214 -15.90 2.43 16.58
C ARG A 214 -15.37 3.12 15.33
N LEU A 215 -14.56 2.41 14.53
CA LEU A 215 -13.91 2.98 13.34
C LEU A 215 -14.82 2.97 12.10
N PHE A 216 -15.65 1.94 11.93
CA PHE A 216 -16.40 1.73 10.69
C PHE A 216 -17.93 1.75 10.86
N GLY A 217 -18.42 1.78 12.10
CA GLY A 217 -19.84 1.66 12.41
C GLY A 217 -20.42 0.34 11.89
N TYR A 218 -21.68 0.39 11.47
CA TYR A 218 -22.38 -0.72 10.82
C TYR A 218 -22.33 -0.63 9.29
N SER A 219 -21.30 0.01 8.74
CA SER A 219 -21.11 0.08 7.28
C SER A 219 -20.98 -1.32 6.69
N HIS A 220 -21.71 -1.59 5.61
CA HIS A 220 -21.63 -2.86 4.89
C HIS A 220 -20.37 -2.89 4.02
N ILE A 221 -19.51 -3.89 4.23
CA ILE A 221 -18.25 -4.09 3.52
C ILE A 221 -18.29 -5.47 2.86
N ASP A 222 -18.27 -5.51 1.53
CA ASP A 222 -18.29 -6.78 0.79
C ASP A 222 -16.95 -7.50 0.88
N HIS A 223 -15.85 -6.74 0.82
CA HIS A 223 -14.48 -7.27 0.88
C HIS A 223 -13.61 -6.40 1.77
N LEU A 224 -13.13 -6.98 2.86
CA LEU A 224 -12.16 -6.38 3.75
C LEU A 224 -10.81 -7.05 3.48
N ILE A 225 -9.81 -6.25 3.10
CA ILE A 225 -8.52 -6.73 2.59
C ILE A 225 -7.38 -6.17 3.44
N HIS A 226 -6.73 -7.06 4.20
CA HIS A 226 -5.47 -6.77 4.85
C HIS A 226 -4.31 -7.05 3.88
N PHE A 227 -3.87 -6.03 3.15
CA PHE A 227 -2.98 -6.22 1.99
C PHE A 227 -1.53 -6.49 2.36
N GLU A 228 -0.99 -5.97 3.47
CA GLU A 228 0.42 -6.23 3.82
C GLU A 228 0.63 -7.55 4.58
N GLY A 229 -0.28 -7.87 5.49
CA GLY A 229 -0.31 -9.13 6.24
C GLY A 229 0.72 -9.22 7.38
N TYR A 230 1.09 -8.10 8.01
CA TYR A 230 2.05 -8.05 9.13
C TYR A 230 1.49 -7.41 10.39
N ASN A 231 0.74 -6.30 10.29
CA ASN A 231 0.33 -5.53 11.45
C ASN A 231 -0.63 -6.31 12.36
N GLN A 232 -0.10 -6.81 13.47
CA GLN A 232 -0.82 -7.64 14.42
C GLN A 232 -2.16 -6.99 14.86
N SER A 233 -2.15 -5.71 15.22
CA SER A 233 -3.37 -5.04 15.71
C SER A 233 -4.46 -4.94 14.66
N TRP A 234 -4.10 -4.69 13.40
CA TRP A 234 -5.05 -4.65 12.29
C TRP A 234 -5.53 -6.05 11.89
N VAL A 235 -4.64 -7.05 11.92
CA VAL A 235 -5.02 -8.44 11.67
C VAL A 235 -6.09 -8.90 12.67
N ILE A 236 -5.89 -8.64 13.96
CA ILE A 236 -6.85 -9.01 15.02
C ILE A 236 -8.15 -8.20 14.89
N ARG A 237 -8.06 -6.90 14.62
CA ARG A 237 -9.24 -6.05 14.42
C ARG A 237 -10.12 -6.53 13.28
N PHE A 238 -9.49 -6.89 12.16
CA PHE A 238 -10.16 -7.38 10.95
C PHE A 238 -10.69 -8.81 11.12
N ALA A 239 -9.95 -9.68 11.82
CA ALA A 239 -10.43 -10.99 12.22
C ALA A 239 -11.73 -10.90 13.04
N ASN A 240 -11.82 -9.90 13.92
CA ASN A 240 -12.95 -9.65 14.80
C ASN A 240 -14.04 -8.73 14.21
N ALA A 241 -13.97 -8.39 12.93
CA ALA A 241 -15.04 -7.62 12.30
C ALA A 241 -16.37 -8.42 12.32
N PRO A 242 -17.52 -7.83 12.68
CA PRO A 242 -18.81 -8.53 12.73
C PRO A 242 -19.18 -9.15 11.38
N LYS A 243 -19.75 -10.36 11.39
CA LYS A 243 -20.17 -11.07 10.16
C LYS A 243 -21.28 -10.33 9.41
N ASP A 244 -22.09 -9.58 10.15
CA ASP A 244 -23.25 -8.86 9.63
C ASP A 244 -22.85 -7.58 8.88
N THR A 245 -21.62 -7.09 9.13
CA THR A 245 -21.06 -5.89 8.48
C THR A 245 -20.02 -6.24 7.42
N VAL A 246 -19.27 -7.33 7.60
CA VAL A 246 -18.21 -7.74 6.67
C VAL A 246 -18.51 -9.12 6.08
N ARG A 247 -18.71 -9.19 4.76
CA ARG A 247 -19.00 -10.45 4.07
C ARG A 247 -17.75 -11.31 3.89
N ASN A 248 -16.66 -10.74 3.39
CA ASN A 248 -15.42 -11.48 3.11
C ASN A 248 -14.20 -10.79 3.74
N LYS A 249 -13.45 -11.54 4.55
CA LYS A 249 -12.18 -11.13 5.16
C LYS A 249 -11.03 -11.80 4.43
N ILE A 250 -10.14 -10.99 3.88
CA ILE A 250 -9.05 -11.44 3.01
C ILE A 250 -7.74 -10.89 3.56
N ILE A 251 -6.70 -11.71 3.60
CA ILE A 251 -5.35 -11.30 4.01
C ILE A 251 -4.32 -11.74 2.98
N PHE A 252 -3.42 -10.84 2.62
CA PHE A 252 -2.38 -11.10 1.63
C PHE A 252 -1.05 -11.49 2.28
N GLN A 253 -0.29 -12.31 1.56
CA GLN A 253 1.04 -12.81 1.91
C GLN A 253 1.99 -12.56 0.74
N HIS A 254 2.92 -11.62 0.94
CA HIS A 254 3.86 -11.21 -0.11
C HIS A 254 5.16 -11.99 -0.12
N ASN A 255 5.43 -12.80 0.91
CA ASN A 255 6.69 -13.51 1.14
C ASN A 255 6.42 -14.88 1.80
N ASP A 256 7.48 -15.67 1.98
CA ASP A 256 7.50 -16.83 2.89
C ASP A 256 7.27 -16.36 4.34
N LYS A 257 6.10 -16.69 4.89
CA LYS A 257 5.67 -16.26 6.21
C LYS A 257 6.37 -17.03 7.34
N LEU A 258 6.83 -18.26 7.11
CA LEU A 258 7.53 -19.03 8.13
C LEU A 258 8.94 -18.48 8.35
N SER A 259 9.69 -18.20 7.28
CA SER A 259 11.00 -17.55 7.37
C SER A 259 10.90 -16.18 8.05
N GLU A 260 9.92 -15.36 7.65
CA GLU A 260 9.70 -14.05 8.28
C GLU A 260 9.44 -14.16 9.79
N TRP A 261 8.70 -15.18 10.22
CA TRP A 261 8.45 -15.42 11.64
C TRP A 261 9.71 -15.86 12.40
N ARG A 262 10.46 -16.82 11.86
CA ARG A 262 11.64 -17.39 12.53
C ARG A 262 12.83 -16.44 12.58
N GLU A 263 13.00 -15.61 11.56
CA GLU A 263 14.23 -14.82 11.38
C GLU A 263 14.06 -13.35 11.79
N ARG A 264 12.84 -12.79 11.69
CA ARG A 264 12.65 -11.33 11.73
C ARG A 264 11.57 -10.87 12.70
N PHE A 265 10.41 -11.53 12.71
CA PHE A 265 9.21 -11.01 13.37
C PHE A 265 8.53 -12.08 14.24
N PRO A 266 9.00 -12.29 15.49
CA PRO A 266 8.43 -13.29 16.40
C PRO A 266 6.92 -13.13 16.66
N TYR A 267 6.42 -11.90 16.61
CA TYR A 267 5.00 -11.58 16.80
C TYR A 267 4.09 -12.14 15.71
N LEU A 268 4.63 -12.57 14.56
CA LEU A 268 3.84 -13.17 13.49
C LEU A 268 3.13 -14.46 13.92
N ARG A 269 3.61 -15.12 14.99
CA ARG A 269 2.86 -16.20 15.65
C ARG A 269 1.41 -15.79 15.96
N VAL A 270 1.21 -14.61 16.53
CA VAL A 270 -0.12 -14.07 16.84
C VAL A 270 -0.91 -13.84 15.56
N VAL A 271 -0.29 -13.25 14.54
CA VAL A 271 -0.94 -13.00 13.25
C VAL A 271 -1.48 -14.30 12.64
N PHE A 272 -0.69 -15.38 12.70
CA PHE A 272 -1.06 -16.69 12.15
C PHE A 272 -2.17 -17.38 12.97
N ASP A 273 -2.19 -17.23 14.30
CA ASP A 273 -3.27 -17.72 15.16
C ASP A 273 -4.65 -17.15 14.74
N PHE A 274 -4.68 -15.95 14.15
CA PHE A 274 -5.90 -15.28 13.66
C PHE A 274 -6.25 -15.56 12.19
N TYR A 275 -5.40 -16.23 11.42
CA TYR A 275 -5.67 -16.54 10.01
C TYR A 275 -6.92 -17.40 9.82
N LYS A 276 -7.24 -18.28 10.78
CA LYS A 276 -8.48 -19.07 10.77
C LYS A 276 -9.77 -18.22 10.70
N SER A 277 -9.71 -16.97 11.15
CA SER A 277 -10.85 -16.04 11.14
C SER A 277 -11.02 -15.32 9.79
N TYR A 278 -10.07 -15.48 8.87
CA TYR A 278 -10.16 -14.98 7.50
C TYR A 278 -10.82 -16.03 6.59
N ASN A 279 -11.51 -15.54 5.56
CA ASN A 279 -12.11 -16.38 4.53
C ASN A 279 -11.07 -16.84 3.51
N LYS A 280 -10.11 -15.96 3.18
CA LYS A 280 -9.08 -16.21 2.17
C LYS A 280 -7.73 -15.67 2.62
N ILE A 281 -6.69 -16.46 2.40
CA ILE A 281 -5.29 -16.15 2.65
C ILE A 281 -4.59 -16.20 1.29
N VAL A 282 -4.24 -15.03 0.77
CA VAL A 282 -3.82 -14.85 -0.62
C VAL A 282 -2.33 -14.67 -0.69
N SER A 283 -1.60 -15.62 -1.29
CA SER A 283 -0.20 -15.38 -1.64
C SER A 283 -0.06 -14.77 -3.04
N VAL A 284 1.01 -14.00 -3.26
CA VAL A 284 1.27 -13.32 -4.54
C VAL A 284 1.74 -14.22 -5.68
N SER A 285 1.90 -15.52 -5.41
CA SER A 285 2.19 -16.54 -6.41
C SER A 285 1.75 -17.92 -5.94
N GLU A 286 1.56 -18.85 -6.87
CA GLU A 286 1.21 -20.24 -6.58
C GLU A 286 2.26 -20.91 -5.71
N LYS A 287 3.54 -20.74 -6.02
CA LYS A 287 4.63 -21.36 -5.25
C LYS A 287 4.71 -20.82 -3.82
N THR A 288 4.50 -19.52 -3.64
CA THR A 288 4.43 -18.90 -2.31
C THR A 288 3.22 -19.40 -1.53
N MET A 289 2.07 -19.60 -2.20
CA MET A 289 0.87 -20.17 -1.58
C MET A 289 1.13 -21.58 -1.07
N GLU A 290 1.69 -22.45 -1.91
CA GLU A 290 2.02 -23.84 -1.52
C GLU A 290 2.93 -23.86 -0.30
N LEU A 291 4.02 -23.09 -0.33
CA LEU A 291 4.97 -23.02 0.76
C LEU A 291 4.32 -22.52 2.06
N ASN A 292 3.56 -21.43 2.00
CA ASN A 292 2.89 -20.88 3.18
C ASN A 292 1.81 -21.80 3.71
N ARG A 293 1.03 -22.45 2.84
CA ARG A 293 0.03 -23.44 3.22
C ARG A 293 0.69 -24.60 3.95
N ASP A 294 1.71 -25.21 3.36
CA ASP A 294 2.37 -26.40 3.91
C ASP A 294 3.08 -26.08 5.24
N ASN A 295 3.60 -24.85 5.39
CA ASN A 295 4.27 -24.41 6.61
C ASN A 295 3.33 -23.99 7.75
N LEU A 296 2.15 -23.44 7.44
CA LEU A 296 1.28 -22.80 8.43
C LEU A 296 0.01 -23.59 8.74
N SER A 297 -0.51 -24.35 7.77
CA SER A 297 -1.81 -25.02 7.87
C SER A 297 -1.92 -25.92 9.10
N GLU A 298 -1.03 -26.92 9.21
CA GLU A 298 -1.08 -27.89 10.31
C GLU A 298 -0.75 -27.23 11.66
N PHE A 299 0.26 -26.36 11.69
CA PHE A 299 0.74 -25.74 12.93
C PHE A 299 -0.29 -24.79 13.55
N PHE A 300 -1.03 -24.04 12.73
CA PHE A 300 -2.02 -23.05 13.17
C PHE A 300 -3.48 -23.52 13.00
N ASN A 301 -3.68 -24.78 12.59
CA ASN A 301 -4.99 -25.37 12.30
C ASN A 301 -5.83 -24.50 11.34
N ILE A 302 -5.26 -24.19 10.18
CA ILE A 302 -5.89 -23.39 9.13
C ILE A 302 -6.29 -24.34 7.99
N GLU A 303 -7.54 -24.25 7.53
CA GLU A 303 -8.03 -25.08 6.43
C GLU A 303 -7.25 -24.80 5.13
N HIS A 304 -6.82 -25.87 4.43
CA HIS A 304 -5.98 -25.76 3.22
C HIS A 304 -6.63 -24.96 2.09
N ASP A 305 -7.96 -25.02 1.97
CA ASP A 305 -8.75 -24.34 0.94
C ASP A 305 -8.82 -22.81 1.10
N LYS A 306 -8.48 -22.30 2.28
CA LYS A 306 -8.33 -20.85 2.51
C LYS A 306 -7.10 -20.28 1.82
N PHE A 307 -6.08 -21.10 1.56
CA PHE A 307 -4.86 -20.66 0.90
C PHE A 307 -5.08 -20.62 -0.61
N ILE A 308 -5.06 -19.41 -1.16
CA ILE A 308 -5.17 -19.15 -2.59
C ILE A 308 -4.00 -18.30 -3.07
N TYR A 309 -3.86 -18.14 -4.39
CA TYR A 309 -2.89 -17.24 -4.96
C TYR A 309 -3.51 -16.26 -5.96
N CYS A 310 -2.93 -15.07 -6.01
CA CYS A 310 -3.27 -14.00 -6.92
C CYS A 310 -1.97 -13.33 -7.35
N ASP A 311 -1.64 -13.42 -8.64
CA ASP A 311 -0.45 -12.77 -9.18
C ASP A 311 -0.55 -11.23 -9.01
N ASN A 312 0.59 -10.58 -8.76
CA ASN A 312 0.63 -9.13 -8.63
C ASN A 312 0.37 -8.47 -9.99
N VAL A 313 -0.52 -7.48 -10.00
CA VAL A 313 -0.73 -6.60 -11.15
C VAL A 313 0.50 -5.70 -11.33
N GLN A 314 0.89 -5.47 -12.59
CA GLN A 314 1.97 -4.56 -12.98
C GLN A 314 1.41 -3.28 -13.60
N ASN A 315 2.24 -2.24 -13.70
CA ASN A 315 1.91 -0.99 -14.38
C ASN A 315 2.94 -0.69 -15.49
N PRO A 316 2.85 -1.36 -16.66
CA PRO A 316 3.82 -1.21 -17.73
C PRO A 316 3.84 0.19 -18.32
N ASP A 317 2.69 0.86 -18.44
CA ASP A 317 2.63 2.22 -18.97
C ASP A 317 3.46 3.20 -18.12
N GLU A 318 3.40 3.07 -16.78
CA GLU A 318 4.21 3.90 -15.89
C GLU A 318 5.72 3.59 -16.02
N VAL A 319 6.08 2.31 -16.14
CA VAL A 319 7.47 1.87 -16.31
C VAL A 319 8.04 2.37 -17.64
N ILE A 320 7.32 2.14 -18.75
CA ILE A 320 7.70 2.55 -20.10
C ILE A 320 7.83 4.07 -20.15
N LYS A 321 6.82 4.81 -19.67
CA LYS A 321 6.85 6.28 -19.64
C LYS A 321 8.04 6.83 -18.87
N LYS A 322 8.34 6.27 -17.69
CA LYS A 322 9.51 6.71 -16.90
C LYS A 322 10.84 6.31 -17.53
N SER A 323 10.86 5.25 -18.33
CA SER A 323 12.06 4.79 -19.05
C SER A 323 12.44 5.68 -20.22
N ASP A 324 11.50 6.47 -20.74
CA ASP A 324 11.72 7.42 -21.84
C ASP A 324 12.34 8.75 -21.38
N ASP A 325 12.53 8.93 -20.07
CA ASP A 325 13.29 10.05 -19.52
C ASP A 325 14.76 9.97 -19.98
N ILE A 326 15.36 11.13 -20.25
CA ILE A 326 16.75 11.24 -20.73
C ILE A 326 17.72 11.19 -19.54
N ASP A 327 17.26 11.52 -18.33
CA ASP A 327 18.10 11.60 -17.15
C ASP A 327 18.64 10.23 -16.70
N THR A 328 19.92 9.97 -17.01
CA THR A 328 20.68 8.82 -16.49
C THR A 328 21.38 9.11 -15.17
N SER A 329 20.92 10.13 -14.43
CA SER A 329 21.53 10.58 -13.17
C SER A 329 23.02 10.91 -13.32
N GLY A 330 23.39 11.43 -14.49
CA GLY A 330 24.78 11.77 -14.83
C GLY A 330 25.69 10.60 -15.22
N PHE A 331 25.20 9.36 -15.25
CA PHE A 331 25.98 8.21 -15.73
C PHE A 331 26.05 8.20 -17.26
N ILE A 332 27.23 7.96 -17.82
CA ILE A 332 27.49 7.97 -19.27
C ILE A 332 27.78 6.54 -19.72
N PHE A 333 27.01 6.06 -20.71
CA PHE A 333 27.22 4.77 -21.34
C PHE A 333 28.18 4.90 -22.52
N GLU A 334 29.06 3.92 -22.69
CA GLU A 334 29.97 3.77 -23.81
C GLU A 334 29.48 2.61 -24.72
N ASN A 335 29.51 2.82 -26.04
CA ASN A 335 28.90 1.89 -27.00
C ASN A 335 29.65 0.55 -27.15
N ASP A 336 30.90 0.45 -26.69
CA ASP A 336 31.76 -0.72 -26.81
C ASP A 336 31.82 -1.58 -25.53
N LYS A 337 30.99 -1.25 -24.53
CA LYS A 337 30.92 -1.94 -23.25
C LYS A 337 29.57 -2.66 -23.07
N ILE A 338 29.61 -3.75 -22.30
CA ILE A 338 28.42 -4.46 -21.83
C ILE A 338 28.13 -4.04 -20.39
N TYR A 339 26.90 -3.60 -20.13
CA TYR A 339 26.44 -3.13 -18.83
C TYR A 339 25.52 -4.14 -18.16
N PHE A 340 25.97 -4.69 -17.04
CA PHE A 340 25.12 -5.39 -16.09
C PHE A 340 24.55 -4.38 -15.09
N ILE A 341 23.29 -4.55 -14.70
CA ILE A 341 22.64 -3.67 -13.71
C ILE A 341 21.90 -4.47 -12.65
N THR A 342 21.93 -3.99 -11.41
CA THR A 342 21.12 -4.51 -10.32
C THR A 342 20.44 -3.37 -9.56
N LEU A 343 19.19 -3.59 -9.14
CA LEU A 343 18.35 -2.64 -8.42
C LEU A 343 17.90 -3.24 -7.09
N GLY A 344 18.16 -2.57 -5.97
CA GLY A 344 17.61 -2.98 -4.69
C GLY A 344 18.32 -2.43 -3.46
N ARG A 345 17.74 -2.70 -2.29
CA ARG A 345 18.34 -2.34 -1.00
C ARG A 345 19.70 -3.02 -0.84
N LEU A 346 20.70 -2.29 -0.34
CA LEU A 346 22.03 -2.85 -0.06
C LEU A 346 22.00 -3.58 1.30
N SER A 347 21.57 -4.84 1.29
CA SER A 347 21.32 -5.64 2.49
C SER A 347 21.68 -7.12 2.29
N VAL A 348 21.77 -7.86 3.41
CA VAL A 348 22.21 -9.27 3.41
C VAL A 348 21.29 -10.15 2.58
N GLU A 349 19.99 -9.83 2.54
CA GLU A 349 19.00 -10.57 1.77
C GLU A 349 19.19 -10.41 0.26
N LYS A 350 19.72 -9.25 -0.19
CA LYS A 350 19.97 -8.94 -1.62
C LYS A 350 21.37 -9.33 -2.11
N ASP A 351 22.32 -9.41 -1.18
CA ASP A 351 23.65 -10.02 -1.37
C ASP A 351 24.41 -9.55 -2.62
N GLN A 352 24.50 -8.23 -2.79
CA GLN A 352 25.30 -7.63 -3.86
C GLN A 352 26.79 -7.99 -3.74
N GLN A 353 27.26 -8.36 -2.55
CA GLN A 353 28.62 -8.86 -2.30
C GLN A 353 28.92 -10.08 -3.18
N LYS A 354 27.98 -11.04 -3.24
CA LYS A 354 28.07 -12.25 -4.09
C LYS A 354 28.15 -11.88 -5.57
N LEU A 355 27.36 -10.91 -6.01
CA LEU A 355 27.40 -10.40 -7.39
C LEU A 355 28.76 -9.77 -7.74
N ILE A 356 29.30 -8.91 -6.86
CA ILE A 356 30.59 -8.25 -7.07
C ILE A 356 31.72 -9.29 -7.16
N ASN A 357 31.68 -10.35 -6.34
CA ASN A 357 32.66 -11.44 -6.41
C ASN A 357 32.59 -12.19 -7.74
N ALA A 358 31.39 -12.48 -8.23
CA ALA A 358 31.19 -13.13 -9.54
C ALA A 358 31.68 -12.22 -10.68
N PHE A 359 31.33 -10.93 -10.61
CA PHE A 359 31.73 -9.91 -11.58
C PHE A 359 33.25 -9.71 -11.61
N CYS A 360 33.93 -9.72 -10.45
CA CYS A 360 35.40 -9.65 -10.37
C CYS A 360 36.09 -10.73 -11.21
N ARG A 361 35.57 -11.96 -11.16
CA ARG A 361 36.09 -13.08 -11.95
C ARG A 361 35.82 -12.89 -13.44
N LEU A 362 34.66 -12.35 -13.78
CA LEU A 362 34.25 -12.11 -15.16
C LEU A 362 35.05 -10.99 -15.82
N GLN A 363 35.27 -9.88 -15.12
CA GLN A 363 35.99 -8.70 -15.60
C GLN A 363 37.44 -9.02 -15.99
N LYS A 364 38.07 -9.98 -15.28
CA LYS A 364 39.42 -10.48 -15.62
C LYS A 364 39.48 -11.18 -16.99
N LEU A 365 38.36 -11.75 -17.44
CA LEU A 365 38.26 -12.45 -18.72
C LEU A 365 37.71 -11.53 -19.83
N TYR A 366 36.85 -10.58 -19.47
CA TYR A 366 36.18 -9.66 -20.38
C TYR A 366 36.33 -8.23 -19.84
N PRO A 367 37.34 -7.46 -20.27
CA PRO A 367 37.63 -6.14 -19.69
C PRO A 367 36.61 -5.05 -20.07
N ASN A 368 35.82 -5.25 -21.13
CA ASN A 368 34.83 -4.28 -21.63
C ASN A 368 33.44 -4.49 -21.01
N ILE A 369 33.39 -4.75 -19.71
CA ILE A 369 32.12 -4.92 -18.98
C ILE A 369 32.07 -3.98 -17.78
N GLU A 370 30.89 -3.51 -17.43
CA GLU A 370 30.64 -2.70 -16.25
C GLU A 370 29.41 -3.18 -15.48
N LEU A 371 29.40 -2.95 -14.17
CA LEU A 371 28.31 -3.30 -13.26
C LEU A 371 27.77 -2.04 -12.57
N LEU A 372 26.49 -1.76 -12.77
CA LEU A 372 25.76 -0.68 -12.13
C LEU A 372 24.97 -1.24 -10.94
N ILE A 373 25.20 -0.71 -9.75
CA ILE A 373 24.50 -1.08 -8.52
C ILE A 373 23.71 0.14 -8.03
N LEU A 374 22.39 0.07 -8.16
CA LEU A 374 21.48 1.13 -7.74
C LEU A 374 20.74 0.73 -6.46
N GLY A 375 20.66 1.67 -5.54
CA GLY A 375 20.01 1.53 -4.25
C GLY A 375 20.88 2.03 -3.11
N ASP A 376 20.31 1.95 -1.90
CA ASP A 376 21.01 2.31 -0.67
C ASP A 376 20.70 1.28 0.42
N GLY A 377 21.48 1.27 1.48
CA GLY A 377 21.28 0.33 2.57
C GLY A 377 22.48 0.17 3.50
N PRO A 378 22.31 -0.61 4.58
CA PRO A 378 23.32 -0.79 5.61
C PRO A 378 24.67 -1.31 5.08
N LEU A 379 24.69 -2.08 3.98
CA LEU A 379 25.93 -2.65 3.44
C LEU A 379 26.72 -1.71 2.52
N LYS A 380 26.26 -0.46 2.29
CA LYS A 380 26.90 0.46 1.34
C LYS A 380 28.41 0.61 1.55
N ILE A 381 28.83 0.84 2.79
CA ILE A 381 30.24 1.08 3.13
C ILE A 381 31.07 -0.18 2.89
N ASP A 382 30.55 -1.36 3.24
CA ASP A 382 31.26 -2.63 3.07
C ASP A 382 31.41 -3.00 1.60
N LEU A 383 30.37 -2.79 0.79
CA LEU A 383 30.42 -2.99 -0.67
C LEU A 383 31.43 -2.03 -1.33
N GLN A 384 31.49 -0.76 -0.90
CA GLN A 384 32.49 0.19 -1.39
C GLN A 384 33.92 -0.28 -1.08
N ARG A 385 34.17 -0.76 0.15
CA ARG A 385 35.48 -1.31 0.54
C ARG A 385 35.84 -2.57 -0.25
N GLN A 386 34.87 -3.44 -0.50
CA GLN A 386 35.06 -4.64 -1.31
C GLN A 386 35.52 -4.26 -2.73
N ILE A 387 34.86 -3.29 -3.37
CA ILE A 387 35.19 -2.84 -4.73
C ILE A 387 36.62 -2.30 -4.80
N ILE A 388 37.03 -1.47 -3.84
CA ILE A 388 38.40 -0.95 -3.75
C ILE A 388 39.39 -2.10 -3.55
N THR A 389 39.09 -3.01 -2.63
CA THR A 389 39.97 -4.15 -2.31
C THR A 389 40.17 -5.07 -3.52
N LEU A 390 39.15 -5.21 -4.36
CA LEU A 390 39.19 -6.02 -5.58
C LEU A 390 39.73 -5.27 -6.80
N GLY A 391 40.02 -3.97 -6.69
CA GLY A 391 40.52 -3.13 -7.79
C GLY A 391 39.48 -2.88 -8.89
N LEU A 392 38.19 -2.80 -8.53
CA LEU A 392 37.06 -2.72 -9.45
C LEU A 392 36.47 -1.31 -9.58
N GLU A 393 37.12 -0.26 -9.05
CA GLU A 393 36.58 1.10 -8.98
C GLU A 393 36.24 1.70 -10.35
N LYS A 394 36.83 1.19 -11.42
CA LYS A 394 36.56 1.63 -12.80
C LYS A 394 35.44 0.85 -13.50
N SER A 395 35.05 -0.30 -12.95
CA SER A 395 34.13 -1.24 -13.61
C SER A 395 32.88 -1.53 -12.78
N VAL A 396 32.83 -1.15 -11.49
CA VAL A 396 31.65 -1.31 -10.62
C VAL A 396 31.26 0.04 -10.04
N HIS A 397 30.03 0.46 -10.32
CA HIS A 397 29.53 1.79 -9.97
C HIS A 397 28.38 1.69 -8.96
N LEU A 398 28.60 2.18 -7.73
CA LEU A 398 27.53 2.37 -6.76
C LEU A 398 26.90 3.74 -6.95
N LEU A 399 25.75 3.79 -7.62
CA LEU A 399 25.08 5.04 -7.97
C LEU A 399 24.16 5.56 -6.85
N GLY A 400 23.99 4.79 -5.78
CA GLY A 400 23.13 5.17 -4.66
C GLY A 400 21.64 5.07 -5.01
N ARG A 401 20.80 5.72 -4.20
CA ARG A 401 19.36 5.75 -4.42
C ARG A 401 19.01 6.73 -5.54
N ILE A 402 18.42 6.21 -6.62
CA ILE A 402 17.92 6.99 -7.75
C ILE A 402 16.38 7.01 -7.72
N SER A 403 15.77 8.17 -7.94
CA SER A 403 14.31 8.34 -7.94
C SER A 403 13.64 7.62 -9.11
N ASN A 404 14.23 7.71 -10.30
CA ASN A 404 13.81 7.04 -11.52
C ASN A 404 14.93 6.16 -12.08
N PRO A 405 14.97 4.84 -11.78
CA PRO A 405 16.02 3.94 -12.27
C PRO A 405 15.78 3.45 -13.70
N PHE A 406 14.58 3.66 -14.27
CA PHE A 406 14.17 3.04 -15.53
C PHE A 406 14.98 3.47 -16.76
N PRO A 407 15.48 4.71 -16.89
CA PRO A 407 16.38 5.09 -17.99
C PRO A 407 17.70 4.29 -17.99
N LEU A 408 18.26 4.04 -16.80
CA LEU A 408 19.46 3.24 -16.61
C LEU A 408 19.20 1.76 -16.90
N LEU A 409 18.09 1.23 -16.40
CA LEU A 409 17.66 -0.15 -16.66
C LEU A 409 17.39 -0.38 -18.16
N LYS A 410 16.74 0.58 -18.84
CA LYS A 410 16.47 0.52 -20.29
C LYS A 410 17.75 0.53 -21.12
N ARG A 411 18.78 1.26 -20.68
CA ARG A 411 20.08 1.35 -21.39
C ARG A 411 21.02 0.19 -21.11
N ALA A 412 20.93 -0.45 -19.94
CA ALA A 412 21.73 -1.63 -19.64
C ALA A 412 21.40 -2.83 -20.53
N ASP A 413 22.38 -3.73 -20.66
CA ASP A 413 22.31 -4.92 -21.51
C ASP A 413 21.69 -6.12 -20.78
N CYS A 414 21.95 -6.26 -19.47
CA CYS A 414 21.40 -7.36 -18.68
C CYS A 414 21.13 -6.95 -17.23
N PHE A 415 19.93 -7.30 -16.74
CA PHE A 415 19.58 -7.17 -15.33
C PHE A 415 20.02 -8.42 -14.56
N VAL A 416 20.67 -8.22 -13.41
CA VAL A 416 21.15 -9.31 -12.55
C VAL A 416 20.59 -9.19 -11.13
N LEU A 417 19.92 -10.24 -10.66
CA LEU A 417 19.41 -10.32 -9.29
C LEU A 417 20.15 -11.40 -8.49
N SER A 418 20.86 -10.99 -7.45
CA SER A 418 21.75 -11.84 -6.64
C SER A 418 21.16 -12.29 -5.31
N SER A 419 19.86 -12.11 -5.11
CA SER A 419 19.23 -12.20 -3.79
C SER A 419 19.26 -13.61 -3.20
N ASN A 420 19.33 -13.69 -1.87
CA ASN A 420 19.25 -14.94 -1.12
C ASN A 420 17.81 -15.31 -0.78
N HIS A 421 16.97 -14.31 -0.47
CA HIS A 421 15.56 -14.51 -0.13
C HIS A 421 14.71 -13.31 -0.57
N GLU A 422 13.62 -13.57 -1.28
CA GLU A 422 12.61 -12.59 -1.69
C GLU A 422 11.25 -13.28 -1.85
N GLY A 423 10.15 -12.55 -1.62
CA GLY A 423 8.81 -13.08 -1.87
C GLY A 423 8.43 -13.07 -3.36
N GLN A 424 8.26 -11.89 -3.94
CA GLN A 424 8.17 -11.73 -5.40
C GLN A 424 8.89 -10.44 -5.82
N PRO A 425 10.07 -10.54 -6.45
CA PRO A 425 10.86 -9.37 -6.81
C PRO A 425 10.19 -8.55 -7.92
N MET A 426 9.54 -7.44 -7.57
CA MET A 426 8.88 -6.56 -8.55
C MET A 426 9.85 -6.02 -9.61
N VAL A 427 11.13 -5.84 -9.25
CA VAL A 427 12.20 -5.42 -10.17
C VAL A 427 12.42 -6.39 -11.35
N LEU A 428 12.07 -7.67 -11.19
CA LEU A 428 12.12 -8.63 -12.30
C LEU A 428 11.04 -8.33 -13.34
N PHE A 429 9.82 -7.99 -12.89
CA PHE A 429 8.74 -7.57 -13.80
C PHE A 429 9.07 -6.24 -14.48
N GLU A 430 9.63 -5.29 -13.75
CA GLU A 430 10.10 -4.02 -14.31
C GLU A 430 11.14 -4.24 -15.42
N ALA A 431 12.10 -5.15 -15.21
CA ALA A 431 13.07 -5.55 -16.23
C ALA A 431 12.42 -6.25 -17.42
N MET A 432 11.47 -7.17 -17.20
CA MET A 432 10.73 -7.85 -18.28
C MET A 432 9.89 -6.87 -19.11
N ILE A 433 9.26 -5.88 -18.49
CA ILE A 433 8.48 -4.83 -19.17
C ILE A 433 9.35 -4.00 -20.11
N LEU A 434 10.64 -3.82 -19.77
CA LEU A 434 11.62 -3.11 -20.59
C LEU A 434 12.38 -4.05 -21.55
N ASP A 435 11.87 -5.28 -21.76
CA ASP A 435 12.47 -6.32 -22.59
C ASP A 435 13.95 -6.58 -22.26
N LYS A 436 14.30 -6.56 -20.96
CA LYS A 436 15.68 -6.79 -20.52
C LYS A 436 15.98 -8.27 -20.33
N PRO A 437 17.12 -8.77 -20.85
CA PRO A 437 17.70 -10.03 -20.42
C PRO A 437 17.91 -10.07 -18.91
N ILE A 438 17.44 -11.14 -18.26
CA ILE A 438 17.47 -11.29 -16.80
C ILE A 438 18.27 -12.53 -16.41
N ILE A 439 19.21 -12.36 -15.49
CA ILE A 439 19.87 -13.45 -14.77
C ILE A 439 19.50 -13.31 -13.29
N SER A 440 18.92 -14.35 -12.69
CA SER A 440 18.56 -14.32 -11.28
C SER A 440 19.00 -15.58 -10.56
N THR A 441 19.40 -15.44 -9.29
CA THR A 441 19.61 -16.58 -8.40
C THR A 441 18.31 -17.38 -8.22
N ASP A 442 18.47 -18.70 -8.14
CA ASP A 442 17.37 -19.64 -8.07
C ASP A 442 16.77 -19.73 -6.66
N ILE A 443 15.88 -18.78 -6.36
CA ILE A 443 15.13 -18.67 -5.11
C ILE A 443 13.62 -18.72 -5.36
N THR A 444 12.81 -19.01 -4.34
CA THR A 444 11.34 -19.12 -4.47
C THR A 444 10.70 -17.92 -5.16
N GLY A 445 11.09 -16.70 -4.79
CA GLY A 445 10.54 -15.49 -5.41
C GLY A 445 10.98 -15.25 -6.85
N SER A 446 12.20 -15.63 -7.22
CA SER A 446 12.67 -15.53 -8.60
C SER A 446 12.02 -16.59 -9.49
N ARG A 447 11.85 -17.82 -8.99
CA ARG A 447 11.07 -18.86 -9.68
C ARG A 447 9.66 -18.39 -9.97
N SER A 448 8.96 -17.87 -8.95
CA SER A 448 7.58 -17.42 -9.13
C SER A 448 7.44 -16.30 -10.18
N ALA A 449 8.44 -15.41 -10.28
CA ALA A 449 8.45 -14.31 -11.23
C ALA A 449 8.91 -14.73 -12.65
N LEU A 450 9.85 -15.67 -12.81
CA LEU A 450 10.48 -15.97 -14.10
C LEU A 450 10.04 -17.31 -14.72
N GLU A 451 9.54 -18.26 -13.94
CA GLU A 451 9.17 -19.59 -14.43
C GLU A 451 8.08 -19.48 -15.51
N GLY A 452 8.33 -20.11 -16.66
CA GLY A 452 7.48 -20.01 -17.84
C GLY A 452 7.50 -18.65 -18.57
N ARG A 453 8.31 -17.68 -18.12
CA ARG A 453 8.39 -16.31 -18.64
C ARG A 453 9.79 -16.00 -19.18
N SER A 454 10.22 -14.74 -19.11
CA SER A 454 11.53 -14.27 -19.56
C SER A 454 12.56 -14.31 -18.42
N GLY A 455 13.79 -14.73 -18.69
CA GLY A 455 14.90 -14.75 -17.73
C GLY A 455 15.48 -16.14 -17.47
N VAL A 456 16.68 -16.16 -16.91
CA VAL A 456 17.44 -17.38 -16.59
C VAL A 456 17.69 -17.46 -15.10
N LEU A 457 17.34 -18.60 -14.51
CA LEU A 457 17.66 -18.94 -13.13
C LEU A 457 19.02 -19.62 -13.07
N VAL A 458 19.89 -19.14 -12.20
CA VAL A 458 21.22 -19.72 -11.94
C VAL A 458 21.33 -20.15 -10.49
N GLU A 459 22.24 -21.08 -10.21
CA GLU A 459 22.54 -21.48 -8.84
C GLU A 459 22.77 -20.24 -7.94
N ASN A 460 22.22 -20.26 -6.72
CA ASN A 460 22.42 -19.20 -5.74
C ASN A 460 23.84 -19.22 -5.14
N SER A 461 24.83 -18.96 -5.99
CA SER A 461 26.26 -19.03 -5.69
C SER A 461 27.04 -18.01 -6.53
N VAL A 462 28.29 -17.74 -6.14
CA VAL A 462 29.20 -16.92 -6.96
C VAL A 462 29.45 -17.56 -8.33
N ASP A 463 29.56 -18.89 -8.38
CA ASP A 463 29.78 -19.64 -9.62
C ASP A 463 28.56 -19.60 -10.54
N GLY A 464 27.34 -19.72 -9.99
CA GLY A 464 26.10 -19.60 -10.75
C GLY A 464 25.96 -18.25 -11.44
N LEU A 465 26.14 -17.15 -10.69
CA LEU A 465 26.12 -15.79 -11.26
C LEU A 465 27.23 -15.58 -12.30
N PHE A 466 28.45 -16.07 -12.03
CA PHE A 466 29.56 -15.98 -12.99
C PHE A 466 29.24 -16.70 -14.29
N ASN A 467 28.75 -17.94 -14.21
CA ASN A 467 28.41 -18.74 -15.40
C ASN A 467 27.26 -18.08 -16.17
N GLY A 468 26.21 -17.62 -15.49
CA GLY A 468 25.10 -16.91 -16.13
C GLY A 468 25.56 -15.67 -16.89
N MET A 469 26.33 -14.79 -16.24
CA MET A 469 26.82 -13.56 -16.90
C MET A 469 27.80 -13.86 -18.04
N ARG A 470 28.65 -14.88 -17.90
CA ARG A 470 29.53 -15.33 -18.99
C ARG A 470 28.73 -15.85 -20.17
N ASP A 471 27.74 -16.70 -19.92
CA ASP A 471 26.95 -17.32 -20.98
C ASP A 471 26.05 -16.28 -21.68
N PHE A 472 25.65 -15.21 -20.98
CA PHE A 472 25.06 -14.01 -21.60
C PHE A 472 26.02 -13.34 -22.58
N ILE A 473 27.25 -13.02 -22.17
CA ILE A 473 28.27 -12.39 -23.04
C ILE A 473 28.56 -13.26 -24.27
N LEU A 474 28.55 -14.58 -24.10
CA LEU A 474 28.82 -15.53 -25.17
C LEU A 474 27.59 -15.83 -26.06
N GLY A 475 26.44 -15.20 -25.81
CA GLY A 475 25.22 -15.41 -26.59
C GLY A 475 24.63 -16.82 -26.46
N ARG A 476 24.87 -17.49 -25.33
CA ARG A 476 24.42 -18.87 -25.06
C ARG A 476 23.09 -18.94 -24.30
N LEU A 477 22.55 -17.81 -23.89
CA LEU A 477 21.27 -17.72 -23.19
C LEU A 477 20.17 -17.31 -24.17
N GLU A 478 19.02 -17.95 -24.04
CA GLU A 478 17.80 -17.59 -24.77
C GLU A 478 16.82 -16.93 -23.81
N PHE A 479 16.24 -15.81 -24.25
CA PHE A 479 15.25 -15.06 -23.49
C PHE A 479 13.94 -15.07 -24.25
N LYS A 480 12.87 -15.55 -23.61
CA LYS A 480 11.52 -15.53 -24.17
C LYS A 480 10.94 -14.13 -24.08
N HIS A 481 10.07 -13.77 -25.02
CA HIS A 481 9.28 -12.55 -24.90
C HIS A 481 8.26 -12.70 -23.75
N PHE A 482 8.08 -11.64 -22.97
CA PHE A 482 7.11 -11.59 -21.89
C PHE A 482 5.86 -10.84 -22.35
N ASP A 483 4.76 -11.58 -22.55
CA ASP A 483 3.45 -11.01 -22.88
C ASP A 483 2.83 -10.38 -21.62
N ILE A 484 3.16 -9.11 -21.42
CA ILE A 484 2.69 -8.32 -20.28
C ILE A 484 1.18 -8.11 -20.30
N GLU A 485 0.56 -7.93 -21.47
CA GLU A 485 -0.88 -7.69 -21.60
C GLU A 485 -1.68 -8.91 -21.13
N SER A 486 -1.28 -10.10 -21.59
CA SER A 486 -1.87 -11.37 -21.15
C SER A 486 -1.66 -11.59 -19.65
N TYR A 487 -0.45 -11.33 -19.15
CA TYR A 487 -0.15 -11.44 -17.72
C TYR A 487 -1.04 -10.51 -16.88
N GLN A 488 -1.15 -9.23 -17.23
CA GLN A 488 -1.98 -8.26 -16.50
C GLN A 488 -3.46 -8.66 -16.50
N LYS A 489 -3.98 -9.08 -17.66
CA LYS A 489 -5.36 -9.53 -17.78
C LYS A 489 -5.64 -10.72 -16.88
N ASN A 490 -4.72 -11.69 -16.84
CA ASN A 490 -4.85 -12.88 -15.99
C ASN A 490 -4.75 -12.52 -14.50
N ALA A 491 -3.77 -11.71 -14.10
CA ALA A 491 -3.59 -11.26 -12.72
C ALA A 491 -4.84 -10.51 -12.21
N LEU A 492 -5.40 -9.62 -13.02
CA LEU A 492 -6.61 -8.88 -12.68
C LEU A 492 -7.86 -9.78 -12.63
N SER A 493 -7.98 -10.73 -13.58
CA SER A 493 -9.05 -11.74 -13.56
C SER A 493 -8.98 -12.58 -12.28
N MET A 494 -7.79 -13.03 -11.89
CA MET A 494 -7.58 -13.78 -10.65
C MET A 494 -7.97 -12.95 -9.41
N PHE A 495 -7.64 -11.66 -9.38
CA PHE A 495 -8.05 -10.81 -8.27
C PHE A 495 -9.58 -10.76 -8.16
N TYR A 496 -10.29 -10.55 -9.27
CA TYR A 496 -11.76 -10.56 -9.25
C TYR A 496 -12.32 -11.93 -8.88
N GLU A 497 -11.93 -12.97 -9.60
CA GLU A 497 -12.54 -14.30 -9.50
C GLU A 497 -12.13 -15.07 -8.24
N LYS A 498 -10.86 -14.98 -7.83
CA LYS A 498 -10.35 -15.73 -6.69
C LYS A 498 -10.42 -14.93 -5.39
N CYS A 499 -10.19 -13.62 -5.41
CA CYS A 499 -10.21 -12.82 -4.18
C CYS A 499 -11.63 -12.29 -3.89
N LEU A 500 -12.31 -11.69 -4.87
CA LEU A 500 -13.58 -10.97 -4.64
C LEU A 500 -14.85 -11.80 -4.93
N HIS A 501 -14.79 -12.85 -5.72
CA HIS A 501 -15.92 -13.77 -5.94
C HIS A 501 -15.79 -15.03 -5.09
#